data_AF-A0A5C1MFD1-F1
#
_entry.id   AF-A0A5C1MFD1-F1
#
_cell.length_a   1.000
_cell.length_b   1.000
_cell.length_c   1.000
_cell.angle_alpha   90.00
_cell.angle_beta   90.00
_cell.angle_gamma   90.00
#
_symmetry.space_group_name_H-M   'P 1'
#
loop_
_entity.id
_entity.type
_entity.pdbx_description
1 polymer ?
#
loop_
_entity_poly.entity_id
_entity_poly.type
_entity_poly.pdbx_seq_one_letter_code
_entity_poly.pdbx_strand_id
1 'polypeptide(L)'
;MQKIYLKDCLPDFVGELERLLLAEDRPEFACQVKNMPVDMDRCVISEEFCAMLCTGLQPSRGWGAGQTTIVLAPKQGNILVDVVDGEIIAVEVFCRKDVHEKLLQMQYMAARAADGPESASRGDASLAG
;
A
#
# COMPACT_ATOMS: atom_id res chain seq x y z
N MET A 1 -8.40 8.88 -9.99
CA MET A 1 -7.46 7.87 -9.48
C MET A 1 -8.16 6.53 -9.38
N GLN A 2 -7.58 5.50 -9.96
CA GLN A 2 -8.08 4.13 -9.86
C GLN A 2 -7.75 3.62 -8.45
N LYS A 3 -8.76 3.20 -7.68
CA LYS A 3 -8.53 2.61 -6.35
C LYS A 3 -7.94 1.22 -6.54
N ILE A 4 -6.74 1.02 -6.03
CA ILE A 4 -6.08 -0.29 -5.96
C ILE A 4 -6.31 -0.85 -4.56
N TYR A 5 -6.69 -2.13 -4.45
CA TYR A 5 -6.86 -2.78 -3.15
C TYR A 5 -5.70 -3.71 -2.85
N LEU A 6 -5.43 -3.96 -1.57
CA LEU A 6 -4.33 -4.82 -1.14
C LEU A 6 -4.44 -6.24 -1.75
N LYS A 7 -5.66 -6.79 -1.83
CA LYS A 7 -5.94 -8.09 -2.46
C LYS A 7 -5.54 -8.18 -3.93
N ASP A 8 -5.53 -7.04 -4.64
CA ASP A 8 -5.19 -7.00 -6.07
C ASP A 8 -3.67 -6.94 -6.28
N CYS A 9 -2.93 -6.47 -5.27
CA CYS A 9 -1.46 -6.37 -5.32
C CYS A 9 -0.76 -7.56 -4.68
N LEU A 10 -1.24 -7.98 -3.51
CA LEU A 10 -0.57 -8.84 -2.55
C LEU A 10 -1.57 -9.84 -1.95
N PRO A 11 -2.17 -10.74 -2.77
CA PRO A 11 -3.22 -11.65 -2.30
C PRO A 11 -2.74 -12.63 -1.22
N ASP A 12 -1.50 -13.13 -1.34
CA ASP A 12 -0.94 -14.07 -0.34
C ASP A 12 -0.68 -13.37 0.99
N PHE A 13 -0.19 -12.13 0.93
CA PHE A 13 0.03 -11.29 2.11
C PHE A 13 -1.28 -10.94 2.81
N VAL A 14 -2.38 -10.71 2.07
CA VAL A 14 -3.72 -10.49 2.66
C VAL A 14 -4.13 -11.69 3.52
N GLY A 15 -3.98 -12.91 2.98
CA GLY A 15 -4.30 -14.11 3.75
C GLY A 15 -3.40 -14.29 4.98
N GLU A 16 -2.12 -13.93 4.88
CA GLU A 16 -1.22 -13.91 6.04
C GLU A 16 -1.67 -12.88 7.09
N LEU A 17 -1.91 -11.64 6.68
CA LEU A 17 -2.28 -10.53 7.54
C LEU A 17 -3.61 -10.77 8.25
N GLU A 18 -4.62 -11.31 7.56
CA GLU A 18 -5.89 -11.73 8.15
C GLU A 18 -5.67 -12.77 9.26
N ARG A 19 -4.86 -13.80 9.01
CA ARG A 19 -4.57 -14.84 10.01
C ARG A 19 -3.81 -14.28 11.21
N LEU A 20 -2.88 -13.37 11.00
CA LEU A 20 -2.11 -12.74 12.09
C LEU A 20 -2.99 -11.84 12.95
N LEU A 21 -3.86 -11.03 12.34
CA LEU A 21 -4.81 -10.20 13.09
C LEU A 21 -5.81 -11.04 13.89
N LEU A 22 -6.26 -12.17 13.33
CA LEU A 22 -7.11 -13.12 14.07
C LEU A 22 -6.36 -13.78 15.24
N ALA A 23 -5.08 -14.11 15.06
CA ALA A 23 -4.25 -14.68 16.13
C ALA A 23 -4.01 -13.69 17.29
N GLU A 24 -3.99 -12.39 17.00
CA GLU A 24 -3.90 -11.31 17.99
C GLU A 24 -5.27 -10.89 18.58
N ASP A 25 -6.33 -11.66 18.34
CA ASP A 25 -7.70 -11.37 18.78
C ASP A 25 -8.19 -9.99 18.31
N ARG A 26 -8.02 -9.73 16.99
CA ARG A 26 -8.45 -8.51 16.29
C ARG A 26 -9.29 -8.80 15.05
N PRO A 27 -10.44 -9.49 15.17
CA PRO A 27 -11.31 -9.81 14.05
C PRO A 27 -11.86 -8.59 13.31
N GLU A 28 -12.02 -7.45 14.00
CA GLU A 28 -12.49 -6.18 13.47
C GLU A 28 -11.54 -5.55 12.44
N PHE A 29 -10.25 -5.88 12.51
CA PHE A 29 -9.26 -5.41 11.54
C PHE A 29 -9.02 -6.45 10.46
N ALA A 30 -9.09 -7.74 10.78
CA ALA A 30 -8.97 -8.81 9.80
C ALA A 30 -10.00 -8.66 8.65
N CYS A 31 -11.24 -8.25 8.95
CA CYS A 31 -12.27 -8.05 7.92
C CYS A 31 -11.99 -6.86 6.99
N GLN A 32 -11.14 -5.91 7.38
CA GLN A 32 -10.81 -4.72 6.61
C GLN A 32 -9.74 -5.00 5.55
N VAL A 33 -8.80 -5.90 5.83
CA VAL A 33 -7.58 -6.16 5.04
C VAL A 33 -7.88 -6.35 3.56
N LYS A 34 -8.85 -7.21 3.23
CA LYS A 34 -9.18 -7.54 1.84
C LYS A 34 -9.63 -6.34 1.01
N ASN A 35 -10.37 -5.42 1.61
CA ASN A 35 -10.92 -4.25 0.92
C ASN A 35 -10.16 -2.97 1.32
N MET A 36 -8.99 -3.11 1.91
CA MET A 36 -8.11 -2.01 2.25
C MET A 36 -7.58 -1.39 0.96
N PRO A 37 -7.89 -0.11 0.67
CA PRO A 37 -7.28 0.58 -0.44
C PRO A 37 -5.78 0.77 -0.17
N VAL A 38 -4.99 0.85 -1.23
CA VAL A 38 -3.56 1.17 -1.15
C VAL A 38 -3.30 2.40 -2.00
N ASP A 39 -2.80 3.45 -1.36
CA ASP A 39 -2.41 4.70 -1.99
C ASP A 39 -0.94 4.63 -2.40
N MET A 40 -0.69 4.29 -3.66
CA MET A 40 0.66 4.09 -4.19
C MET A 40 1.49 5.38 -4.25
N ASP A 41 0.84 6.55 -4.25
CA ASP A 41 1.52 7.84 -4.22
C ASP A 41 2.05 8.18 -2.83
N ARG A 42 1.47 7.55 -1.79
CA ARG A 42 1.86 7.72 -0.38
C ARG A 42 2.66 6.55 0.19
N CYS A 43 2.70 5.41 -0.49
CA CYS A 43 3.54 4.29 -0.09
C CYS A 43 5.02 4.71 -0.09
N VAL A 44 5.68 4.51 1.06
CA VAL A 44 7.12 4.77 1.21
C VAL A 44 7.84 3.43 1.14
N ILE A 45 8.70 3.28 0.13
CA ILE A 45 9.51 2.08 -0.09
C ILE A 45 10.97 2.51 0.02
N SER A 46 11.71 1.92 0.96
CA SER A 46 13.14 2.22 1.16
C SER A 46 14.03 1.07 0.68
N GLU A 47 15.34 1.32 0.58
CA GLU A 47 16.31 0.36 0.05
C GLU A 47 16.56 -0.87 0.95
N GLU A 48 16.02 -0.90 2.17
CA GLU A 48 16.27 -1.95 3.17
C GLU A 48 15.17 -3.03 3.24
N PHE A 49 14.44 -3.25 2.15
CA PHE A 49 13.27 -4.13 2.12
C PHE A 49 12.18 -3.71 3.12
N CYS A 50 12.10 -2.42 3.41
CA CYS A 50 11.07 -1.81 4.24
C CYS A 50 10.06 -1.13 3.33
N ALA A 51 8.77 -1.39 3.58
CA ALA A 51 7.68 -0.78 2.85
C ALA A 51 6.56 -0.39 3.83
N MET A 52 6.08 0.84 3.72
CA MET A 52 4.91 1.33 4.41
C MET A 52 3.76 1.47 3.42
N LEU A 53 2.75 0.61 3.56
CA LEU A 53 1.51 0.64 2.81
C LEU A 53 0.58 1.67 3.47
N CYS A 54 0.21 2.72 2.75
CA CYS A 54 -0.75 3.71 3.23
C CYS A 54 -2.13 3.46 2.62
N THR A 55 -3.20 3.54 3.41
CA THR A 55 -4.56 3.41 2.87
C THR A 55 -5.08 4.69 2.23
N GLY A 56 -4.34 5.80 2.40
CA GLY A 56 -4.78 7.14 1.99
C GLY A 56 -5.92 7.69 2.85
N LEU A 57 -6.39 6.92 3.85
CA LEU A 57 -7.40 7.36 4.79
C LEU A 57 -6.84 8.47 5.68
N GLN A 58 -7.66 9.50 5.90
CA GLN A 58 -7.34 10.58 6.81
C GLN A 58 -8.17 10.38 8.08
N PRO A 59 -7.53 10.26 9.27
CA PRO A 59 -8.26 10.08 10.51
C PRO A 59 -9.28 11.20 10.76
N SER A 60 -10.47 10.81 11.21
CA SER A 60 -11.56 11.77 11.46
C SER A 60 -11.22 12.76 12.58
N ARG A 61 -10.47 12.32 13.59
CA ARG A 61 -10.06 13.11 14.76
C ARG A 61 -8.64 13.68 14.69
N GLY A 62 -7.98 13.53 13.55
CA GLY A 62 -6.55 13.85 13.41
C GLY A 62 -5.66 12.79 14.04
N TRP A 63 -4.34 12.99 13.91
CA TRP A 63 -3.32 12.05 14.35
C TRP A 63 -3.11 12.10 15.87
N GLY A 64 -2.88 10.94 16.50
CA GLY A 64 -2.44 10.82 17.90
C GLY A 64 -3.54 10.49 18.93
N ALA A 65 -4.78 10.93 18.75
CA ALA A 65 -5.89 10.51 19.61
C ALA A 65 -6.58 9.26 19.01
N GLY A 66 -6.61 8.15 19.74
CA GLY A 66 -7.19 6.89 19.24
C GLY A 66 -6.30 6.12 18.26
N GLN A 67 -5.04 6.55 18.10
CA GLN A 67 -4.04 5.79 17.36
C GLN A 67 -3.57 4.59 18.19
N THR A 68 -3.54 3.41 17.57
CA THR A 68 -2.96 2.20 18.13
C THR A 68 -2.14 1.51 17.06
N THR A 69 -0.95 1.03 17.43
CA THR A 69 -0.13 0.18 16.58
C THR A 69 -0.21 -1.25 17.08
N ILE A 70 -0.54 -2.18 16.18
CA ILE A 70 -0.62 -3.60 16.46
C ILE A 70 0.63 -4.24 15.86
N VAL A 71 1.48 -4.80 16.73
CA VAL A 71 2.67 -5.54 16.31
C VAL A 71 2.27 -7.00 16.09
N LEU A 72 2.45 -7.50 14.88
CA LEU A 72 2.12 -8.87 14.53
C LEU A 72 3.35 -9.78 14.60
N ALA A 73 3.12 -11.08 14.76
CA ALA A 73 4.18 -12.11 14.80
C ALA A 73 4.18 -12.99 13.53
N PRO A 74 4.59 -12.46 12.35
CA PRO A 74 4.72 -13.26 11.14
C PRO A 74 5.86 -14.28 11.25
N LYS A 75 5.84 -15.29 10.38
CA LYS A 75 6.97 -16.24 10.28
C LYS A 75 8.24 -15.60 9.71
N GLN A 76 8.10 -14.52 8.95
CA GLN A 76 9.18 -13.81 8.31
C GLN A 76 8.97 -12.30 8.42
N GLY A 77 10.06 -11.58 8.69
CA GLY A 77 10.07 -10.12 8.78
C GLY A 77 9.31 -9.59 9.99
N ASN A 78 8.92 -8.32 9.94
CA ASN A 78 8.02 -7.71 10.92
C ASN A 78 6.87 -7.03 10.19
N ILE A 79 5.68 -7.07 10.79
CA ILE A 79 4.49 -6.39 10.28
C ILE A 79 3.89 -5.58 11.43
N LEU A 80 3.70 -4.29 11.22
CA LEU A 80 2.98 -3.40 12.13
C LEU A 80 1.74 -2.87 11.41
N VAL A 81 0.61 -2.84 12.13
CA VAL A 81 -0.65 -2.31 11.62
C VAL A 81 -1.02 -1.10 12.45
N ASP A 82 -1.02 0.07 11.83
CA ASP A 82 -1.47 1.30 12.46
C ASP A 82 -2.97 1.46 12.24
N VAL A 83 -3.66 1.74 13.33
CA VAL A 83 -5.11 1.92 13.38
C VAL A 83 -5.39 3.27 14.00
N VAL A 84 -6.34 4.01 13.44
CA VAL A 84 -6.91 5.21 14.07
C VAL A 84 -8.42 5.14 13.97
N ASP A 85 -9.11 5.42 15.08
CA ASP A 85 -10.58 5.41 15.16
C ASP A 85 -11.23 4.08 14.67
N GLY A 86 -10.52 2.95 14.78
CA GLY A 86 -11.01 1.64 14.34
C GLY A 86 -10.80 1.33 12.86
N GLU A 87 -10.07 2.17 12.12
CA GLU A 87 -9.72 1.94 10.72
C GLU A 87 -8.21 1.73 10.57
N ILE A 88 -7.83 0.75 9.73
CA ILE A 88 -6.42 0.56 9.34
C ILE A 88 -5.99 1.74 8.45
N ILE A 89 -4.98 2.48 8.89
CA ILE A 89 -4.45 3.65 8.17
C ILE A 89 -3.14 3.34 7.46
N ALA A 90 -2.33 2.45 8.03
CA ALA A 90 -1.07 2.03 7.45
C ALA A 90 -0.71 0.61 7.88
N VAL A 91 0.04 -0.08 7.01
CA VAL A 91 0.67 -1.36 7.31
C VAL A 91 2.15 -1.22 6.99
N GLU A 92 3.00 -1.27 8.00
CA GLU A 92 4.45 -1.26 7.84
C GLU A 92 4.97 -2.68 7.77
N VAL A 93 5.82 -2.95 6.79
CA VAL A 93 6.40 -4.26 6.54
C VAL A 93 7.91 -4.11 6.44
N PHE A 94 8.63 -4.85 7.29
CA PHE A 94 10.08 -4.80 7.37
C PHE A 94 10.69 -6.15 6.99
N CYS A 95 11.81 -6.10 6.26
CA CYS A 95 12.60 -7.28 5.87
C CYS A 95 11.80 -8.34 5.09
N ARG A 96 10.87 -7.91 4.23
CA ARG A 96 10.04 -8.78 3.38
C ARG A 96 10.22 -8.44 1.91
N LYS A 97 11.15 -9.16 1.28
CA LYS A 97 11.50 -8.96 -0.13
C LYS A 97 10.31 -9.20 -1.07
N ASP A 98 9.49 -10.21 -0.79
CA ASP A 98 8.27 -10.54 -1.54
C ASP A 98 7.28 -9.38 -1.59
N VAL A 99 7.04 -8.72 -0.45
CA VAL A 99 6.16 -7.55 -0.35
C VAL A 99 6.81 -6.33 -0.99
N HIS A 100 8.08 -6.09 -0.69
CA HIS A 100 8.85 -4.95 -1.18
C HIS A 100 8.92 -4.89 -2.71
N GLU A 101 9.36 -5.98 -3.36
CA GLU A 101 9.52 -6.03 -4.82
C GLU A 101 8.18 -5.80 -5.53
N LYS A 102 7.10 -6.35 -4.98
CA LYS A 102 5.77 -6.20 -5.56
C LYS A 102 5.27 -4.77 -5.45
N LEU A 103 5.47 -4.11 -4.31
CA LEU A 103 5.07 -2.71 -4.13
C LEU A 103 5.89 -1.78 -5.01
N LEU A 104 7.20 -2.03 -5.15
CA LEU A 104 8.06 -1.27 -6.05
C LEU A 104 7.60 -1.40 -7.50
N GLN A 105 7.28 -2.63 -7.94
CA GLN A 105 6.70 -2.87 -9.25
C GLN A 105 5.40 -2.07 -9.45
N MET A 106 4.50 -2.11 -8.48
CA MET A 106 3.20 -1.45 -8.59
C MET A 106 3.32 0.08 -8.57
N GLN A 107 4.22 0.64 -7.76
CA GLN A 107 4.49 2.09 -7.73
C GLN A 107 5.08 2.56 -9.08
N TYR A 108 5.99 1.78 -9.68
CA TYR A 108 6.49 2.05 -11.02
C TYR A 108 5.38 2.03 -12.08
N MET A 109 4.46 1.06 -12.02
CA MET A 109 3.32 1.00 -12.95
C MET A 109 2.35 2.16 -12.76
N ALA A 110 2.10 2.57 -11.51
CA ALA A 110 1.26 3.73 -11.19
C ALA A 110 1.85 5.03 -11.75
N ALA A 111 3.16 5.25 -11.58
CA ALA A 111 3.86 6.39 -12.15
C ALA A 111 3.74 6.44 -13.69
N ARG A 112 3.95 5.31 -14.37
CA ARG A 112 3.81 5.23 -15.84
C ARG A 112 2.39 5.45 -16.35
N ALA A 113 1.38 5.05 -15.57
CA ALA A 113 -0.02 5.30 -15.92
C ALA A 113 -0.37 6.79 -15.76
N ALA A 114 0.26 7.49 -14.82
CA ALA A 114 0.10 8.94 -14.64
C ALA A 114 0.75 9.76 -15.77
N ASP A 115 1.84 9.25 -16.36
CA ASP A 115 2.55 9.95 -17.44
C ASP A 115 1.83 9.93 -18.80
N GLY A 116 0.84 9.06 -19.01
CA GLY A 116 0.07 8.96 -20.26
C GLY A 116 0.93 8.67 -21.53
N PRO A 117 0.31 8.37 -22.69
CA PRO A 117 1.03 8.29 -23.95
C PRO A 117 1.19 9.69 -24.56
N GLU A 118 2.00 10.56 -23.99
CA GLU A 118 2.35 11.85 -24.62
C GLU A 118 3.85 11.96 -24.91
N SER A 119 4.29 11.26 -25.96
CA SER A 119 5.42 11.69 -26.78
C SER A 119 5.41 10.97 -28.14
N ALA A 120 4.31 11.05 -28.86
CA ALA A 120 4.31 10.88 -30.32
C ALA A 120 3.78 12.18 -30.93
N SER A 121 4.50 12.71 -31.91
CA SER A 121 4.17 13.88 -32.74
C SER A 121 4.44 15.29 -32.17
N ARG A 122 5.71 15.71 -32.27
CA ARG A 122 6.05 17.04 -32.81
C ARG A 122 7.21 16.89 -33.80
N GLY A 123 6.87 16.40 -34.98
CA GLY A 123 7.60 16.64 -36.21
C GLY A 123 6.65 17.39 -37.13
N ASP A 124 6.54 18.69 -36.91
CA ASP A 124 5.71 19.58 -37.72
C ASP A 124 6.18 19.53 -39.18
N ALA A 125 5.20 19.37 -40.07
CA ALA A 125 5.35 19.62 -41.48
C ALA A 125 5.54 21.14 -41.69
N SER A 126 6.62 21.51 -42.38
CA SER A 126 6.77 22.77 -43.09
C SER A 126 7.86 22.58 -44.14
N LEU A 127 7.74 23.01 -45.39
CA LEU A 127 6.69 23.65 -46.16
C LEU A 127 7.18 23.50 -47.62
N ALA A 128 6.26 23.56 -48.57
CA ALA A 128 6.56 23.58 -49.99
C ALA A 128 7.57 24.70 -50.36
N GLY A 129 8.40 24.43 -51.37
CA GLY A 129 9.33 25.35 -52.02
C GLY A 129 10.15 24.64 -53.07
#